data_AF-A0A2V8LNC5-F1
#
_entry.id   AF-A0A2V8LNC5-F1
#
_cell.length_a   1.000
_cell.length_b   1.000
_cell.length_c   1.000
_cell.angle_alpha   90.00
_cell.angle_beta   90.00
_cell.angle_gamma   90.00
#
_symmetry.space_group_name_H-M   'P 1'
#
loop_
_entity.id
_entity.type
_entity.pdbx_description
1 polymer ?
#
loop_
_entity_poly.entity_id
_entity_poly.type
_entity_poly.pdbx_seq_one_letter_code
_entity_poly.pdbx_strand_id
1 'polypeptide(L)'
;MNMHFSNLLCLTFVLFVAMPPLLSAQTVAFGIKVGPEATESILASSHYQRSSSRRVIGPVFEVALPRTFALEAGALHRQVEYHESNIVYPVSPADLGEERESETTAHSWEVALVLKKYMDVGSHVRAYADAGFSGRHTSGTTHTQGFILQLKTTPGPPGPPPVMRTMPFS
;
A
#
# COMPACT_ATOMS: atom_id res chain seq x y z
N MET A 1 -27.37 27.65 -35.66
CA MET A 1 -27.30 26.42 -34.84
C MET A 1 -26.54 26.73 -33.54
N ASN A 2 -27.10 27.56 -32.63
CA ASN A 2 -26.39 28.05 -31.42
C ASN A 2 -27.26 28.07 -30.14
N MET A 3 -28.51 27.62 -30.19
CA MET A 3 -29.46 27.76 -29.06
C MET A 3 -29.21 26.75 -27.92
N HIS A 4 -28.57 25.61 -28.18
CA HIS A 4 -28.29 24.60 -27.15
C HIS A 4 -27.16 25.01 -26.19
N PHE A 5 -26.19 25.81 -26.65
CA PHE A 5 -25.04 26.22 -25.84
C PHE A 5 -25.42 27.27 -24.77
N SER A 6 -26.30 28.20 -25.14
CA SER A 6 -26.80 29.24 -24.21
C SER A 6 -27.60 28.64 -23.05
N ASN A 7 -28.45 27.66 -23.34
CA ASN A 7 -29.25 26.98 -22.31
C ASN A 7 -28.39 26.12 -21.37
N LEU A 8 -27.34 25.48 -21.89
CA LEU A 8 -26.39 24.72 -21.07
C LEU A 8 -25.62 25.64 -20.11
N LEU A 9 -25.18 26.80 -20.61
CA LEU A 9 -24.40 27.78 -19.84
C LEU A 9 -25.26 28.48 -18.78
N CYS A 10 -26.54 28.74 -19.08
CA CYS A 10 -27.49 29.28 -18.11
C CYS A 10 -27.80 28.24 -17.02
N LEU A 11 -27.96 26.96 -17.38
CA LEU A 11 -28.22 25.89 -16.42
C LEU A 11 -27.03 25.66 -15.48
N THR A 12 -25.79 25.66 -15.99
CA THR A 12 -24.59 25.53 -15.15
C THR A 12 -24.41 26.75 -14.23
N PHE A 13 -24.70 27.95 -14.71
CA PHE A 13 -24.65 29.16 -13.89
C PHE A 13 -25.72 29.17 -12.79
N VAL A 14 -26.95 28.77 -13.11
CA VAL A 14 -28.03 28.63 -12.11
C VAL A 14 -27.70 27.55 -11.09
N LEU A 15 -27.12 26.42 -11.50
CA LEU A 15 -26.62 25.39 -10.56
C LEU A 15 -25.50 25.92 -9.66
N PHE A 16 -24.61 26.76 -10.18
CA PHE A 16 -23.51 27.35 -9.41
C PHE A 16 -24.00 28.42 -8.41
N VAL A 17 -24.99 29.23 -8.79
CA VAL A 17 -25.58 30.28 -7.93
C VAL A 17 -26.60 29.72 -6.94
N ALA A 18 -27.32 28.64 -7.29
CA ALA A 18 -28.27 27.97 -6.41
C ALA A 18 -27.59 27.03 -5.39
N MET A 19 -26.28 26.80 -5.50
CA MET A 19 -25.50 26.18 -4.43
C MET A 19 -25.34 27.21 -3.31
N PRO A 20 -25.98 27.04 -2.14
CA PRO A 20 -25.72 27.92 -1.01
C PRO A 20 -24.21 27.91 -0.71
N PRO A 21 -23.62 29.04 -0.32
CA PRO A 21 -22.19 29.10 -0.06
C PRO A 21 -21.85 28.06 0.99
N LEU A 22 -21.03 27.08 0.59
CA LEU A 22 -20.47 26.05 1.46
C LEU A 22 -19.66 26.64 2.65
N LEU A 23 -19.50 27.97 2.71
CA LEU A 23 -18.80 28.74 3.75
C LEU A 23 -19.53 28.84 5.10
N SER A 24 -20.62 28.10 5.34
CA SER A 24 -21.19 27.97 6.68
C SER A 24 -20.38 26.96 7.49
N ALA A 25 -19.59 27.44 8.47
CA ALA A 25 -18.98 26.69 9.58
C ALA A 25 -18.78 25.18 9.34
N GLN A 26 -17.98 24.82 8.33
CA GLN A 26 -17.66 23.42 8.07
C GLN A 26 -16.75 22.93 9.20
N THR A 27 -17.20 21.92 9.93
CA THR A 27 -16.36 21.28 10.94
C THR A 27 -15.26 20.52 10.21
N VAL A 28 -14.01 20.91 10.47
CA VAL A 28 -12.84 20.18 9.99
C VAL A 28 -12.33 19.31 11.12
N ALA A 29 -12.08 18.04 10.82
CA ALA A 29 -11.48 17.10 11.73
C ALA A 29 -10.15 16.59 11.18
N PHE A 30 -9.23 16.30 12.08
CA PHE A 30 -7.94 15.68 11.78
C PHE A 30 -7.82 14.39 12.59
N GLY A 31 -7.25 13.36 11.97
CA GLY A 31 -7.07 12.07 12.62
C GLY A 31 -5.93 11.26 12.01
N ILE A 32 -5.75 10.07 12.56
CA ILE A 32 -4.81 9.06 12.07
C ILE A 32 -5.60 7.79 11.80
N LYS A 33 -5.38 7.18 10.64
CA LYS A 33 -5.95 5.89 10.28
C LYS A 33 -4.87 4.82 10.34
N VAL A 34 -5.18 3.71 11.00
CA VAL A 34 -4.32 2.51 11.09
C VAL A 34 -5.19 1.30 10.82
N GLY A 35 -4.72 0.37 10.00
CA GLY A 35 -5.47 -0.85 9.73
C GLY A 35 -4.66 -1.92 9.01
N PRO A 36 -5.15 -3.18 9.05
CA PRO A 36 -4.64 -4.24 8.21
C PRO A 36 -5.12 -4.06 6.76
N GLU A 37 -4.33 -4.52 5.79
CA GLU A 37 -4.78 -4.62 4.39
C GLU A 37 -5.73 -5.83 4.23
N ALA A 38 -6.95 -5.58 3.78
CA ALA A 38 -8.00 -6.60 3.69
C ALA A 38 -7.90 -7.49 2.43
N THR A 39 -7.20 -7.02 1.40
CA THR A 39 -7.14 -7.69 0.09
C THR A 39 -5.73 -8.17 -0.22
N GLU A 40 -5.57 -9.49 -0.32
CA GLU A 40 -4.41 -10.09 -0.97
C GLU A 40 -4.49 -9.80 -2.47
N SER A 41 -3.47 -9.16 -3.05
CA SER A 41 -3.36 -9.10 -4.50
C SER A 41 -3.03 -10.50 -5.00
N ILE A 42 -3.99 -11.14 -5.68
CA ILE A 42 -3.99 -12.52 -6.18
C ILE A 42 -2.97 -12.68 -7.31
N LEU A 43 -1.68 -12.60 -7.03
CA LEU A 43 -0.60 -12.91 -7.98
C LEU A 43 0.64 -13.39 -7.18
N ALA A 44 0.54 -14.57 -6.58
CA ALA A 44 1.73 -15.32 -6.16
C ALA A 44 1.83 -16.55 -7.07
N SER A 45 2.67 -16.45 -8.11
CA SER A 45 3.15 -17.63 -8.80
C SER A 45 3.96 -18.48 -7.81
N SER A 46 3.93 -19.80 -7.97
CA SER A 46 4.37 -20.82 -7.00
C SER A 46 5.83 -20.73 -6.50
N HIS A 47 6.63 -19.80 -7.02
CA HIS A 47 8.03 -19.58 -6.64
C HIS A 47 8.27 -18.31 -5.82
N TYR A 48 7.23 -17.51 -5.51
CA TYR A 48 7.38 -16.25 -4.77
C TYR A 48 6.61 -16.29 -3.45
N GLN A 49 7.32 -16.36 -2.32
CA GLN A 49 6.72 -16.17 -0.99
C GLN A 49 6.72 -14.68 -0.65
N ARG A 50 5.61 -13.99 -0.94
CA ARG A 50 5.46 -12.58 -0.58
C ARG A 50 5.09 -12.43 0.89
N SER A 51 6.05 -12.03 1.72
CA SER A 51 5.79 -11.56 3.09
C SER A 51 5.58 -10.03 3.10
N SER A 52 4.44 -9.53 2.63
CA SER A 52 4.16 -8.09 2.75
C SER A 52 3.67 -7.76 4.17
N SER A 53 4.35 -6.85 4.87
CA SER A 53 3.82 -6.21 6.08
C SER A 53 2.42 -5.66 5.80
N ARG A 54 1.39 -6.25 6.43
CA ARG A 54 -0.03 -5.98 6.13
C ARG A 54 -0.55 -4.70 6.79
N ARG A 55 0.30 -3.74 7.19
CA ARG A 55 -0.12 -2.59 8.00
C ARG A 55 -0.06 -1.29 7.19
N VAL A 56 -1.11 -0.50 7.32
CA VAL A 56 -1.22 0.83 6.73
C VAL A 56 -1.39 1.85 7.86
N ILE A 57 -0.70 2.99 7.76
CA ILE A 57 -0.80 4.09 8.72
C ILE A 57 -0.72 5.44 8.00
N GLY A 58 -1.52 6.42 8.41
CA GLY A 58 -1.33 7.78 7.92
C GLY A 58 -2.33 8.82 8.42
N PRO A 59 -2.03 10.12 8.23
CA PRO A 59 -2.95 11.20 8.55
C PRO A 59 -4.17 11.20 7.64
N VAL A 60 -5.30 11.63 8.21
CA VAL A 60 -6.56 11.88 7.51
C VAL A 60 -7.14 13.23 7.93
N PHE A 61 -7.74 13.90 6.97
CA PHE A 61 -8.47 15.15 7.13
C PHE A 61 -9.90 14.93 6.68
N GLU A 62 -10.85 15.39 7.47
CA GLU A 62 -12.27 15.28 7.15
C GLU A 62 -12.92 16.65 7.20
N VAL A 63 -13.76 16.93 6.21
CA VAL A 63 -14.55 18.14 6.12
C VAL A 63 -16.03 17.76 6.14
N ALA A 64 -16.75 18.23 7.16
CA ALA A 64 -18.18 18.01 7.28
C ALA A 64 -18.94 18.77 6.20
N LEU A 65 -19.84 18.05 5.53
CA LEU A 65 -20.74 18.57 4.51
C LEU A 65 -22.20 18.54 5.02
N PRO A 66 -23.11 19.31 4.40
CA PRO A 66 -24.53 19.26 4.74
C PRO A 66 -25.12 17.84 4.63
N ARG A 67 -26.23 17.61 5.34
CA ARG A 67 -26.98 16.33 5.31
C ARG A 67 -26.15 15.11 5.77
N THR A 68 -25.35 15.26 6.83
CA THR A 68 -24.55 14.17 7.43
C THR A 68 -23.53 13.53 6.48
N PHE A 69 -23.12 14.25 5.44
CA PHE A 69 -22.02 13.85 4.58
C PHE A 69 -20.69 14.39 5.11
N ALA A 70 -19.59 13.77 4.74
CA ALA A 70 -18.28 14.34 4.92
C ALA A 70 -17.34 13.90 3.79
N LEU A 71 -16.38 14.75 3.46
CA LEU A 71 -15.31 14.42 2.54
C LEU A 71 -14.04 14.17 3.35
N GLU A 72 -13.47 12.97 3.23
CA GLU A 72 -12.19 12.59 3.83
C GLU A 72 -11.10 12.58 2.75
N ALA A 73 -9.96 13.19 3.05
CA ALA A 73 -8.72 13.06 2.30
C ALA A 73 -7.63 12.49 3.22
N GLY A 74 -6.88 11.50 2.75
CA GLY A 74 -5.85 10.83 3.54
C GLY A 74 -4.58 10.55 2.75
N ALA A 75 -3.45 10.53 3.44
CA ALA A 75 -2.17 10.08 2.92
C ALA A 75 -1.68 8.91 3.75
N LEU A 76 -1.75 7.71 3.19
CA LEU A 76 -1.51 6.44 3.86
C LEU A 76 -0.16 5.86 3.42
N HIS A 77 0.67 5.51 4.38
CA HIS A 77 1.95 4.85 4.15
C HIS A 77 1.87 3.36 4.46
N ARG A 78 2.59 2.57 3.67
CA ARG A 78 2.79 1.14 3.87
C ARG A 78 4.18 0.69 3.43
N GLN A 79 4.67 -0.36 4.06
CA GLN A 79 5.93 -1.02 3.73
C GLN A 79 5.62 -2.40 3.15
N VAL A 80 6.22 -2.71 2.00
CA VAL A 80 6.05 -3.97 1.30
C VAL A 80 7.40 -4.68 1.26
N GLU A 81 7.47 -5.86 1.86
CA GLU A 81 8.64 -6.73 1.83
C GLU A 81 8.35 -7.90 0.88
N TYR A 82 9.36 -8.27 0.09
CA TYR A 82 9.35 -9.44 -0.78
C TYR A 82 10.55 -10.31 -0.41
N HIS A 83 10.31 -11.59 -0.16
CA HIS A 83 11.37 -12.59 -0.03
C HIS A 83 11.31 -13.52 -1.24
N GLU A 84 12.42 -13.61 -1.96
CA GLU A 84 12.63 -14.57 -3.03
C GLU A 84 13.71 -15.55 -2.58
N SER A 85 13.33 -16.81 -2.41
CA SER A 85 14.25 -17.93 -2.17
C SER A 85 14.31 -18.78 -3.43
N ASN A 86 15.38 -18.71 -4.19
CA ASN A 86 15.59 -19.59 -5.34
C ASN A 86 16.66 -20.63 -4.99
N ILE A 87 16.24 -21.90 -4.90
CA ILE A 87 17.14 -23.03 -4.71
C ILE A 87 17.55 -23.53 -6.09
N VAL A 88 18.77 -23.20 -6.53
CA VAL A 88 19.32 -23.73 -7.78
C VAL A 88 20.00 -25.06 -7.46
N TYR A 89 19.37 -26.17 -7.89
CA TYR A 89 20.01 -27.48 -7.84
C TYR A 89 20.97 -27.62 -9.03
N PRO A 90 22.28 -27.78 -8.80
CA PRO A 90 23.20 -27.98 -9.90
C PRO A 90 23.05 -29.37 -10.52
N VAL A 91 23.32 -29.46 -11.82
CA VAL A 91 23.09 -30.64 -12.67
C VAL A 91 24.25 -31.67 -12.59
N SER A 92 25.32 -31.39 -11.82
CA SER A 92 26.48 -32.28 -11.69
C SER A 92 26.64 -32.88 -10.27
N PRO A 93 27.13 -34.12 -10.12
CA PRO A 93 27.34 -34.77 -8.82
C PRO A 93 28.40 -34.09 -7.92
N ALA A 94 29.16 -33.13 -8.45
CA ALA A 94 30.27 -32.45 -7.78
C ALA A 94 29.94 -31.01 -7.32
N ASP A 95 28.71 -30.52 -7.56
CA ASP A 95 28.44 -29.09 -7.52
C ASP A 95 27.78 -28.63 -6.21
N LEU A 96 28.29 -27.50 -5.72
CA LEU A 96 27.77 -26.69 -4.62
C LEU A 96 26.36 -26.20 -4.96
N GLY A 97 25.38 -26.41 -4.08
CA GLY A 97 24.07 -25.77 -4.21
C GLY A 97 24.22 -24.27 -3.91
N GLU A 98 23.80 -23.42 -4.85
CA GLU A 98 23.72 -21.98 -4.63
C GLU A 98 22.27 -21.65 -4.24
N GLU A 99 22.09 -21.29 -2.97
CA GLU A 99 20.83 -20.74 -2.49
C GLU A 99 20.93 -19.21 -2.62
N ARG A 100 20.15 -18.66 -3.55
CA ARG A 100 20.08 -17.21 -3.79
C ARG A 100 18.87 -16.68 -3.03
N GLU A 101 19.15 -15.92 -1.97
CA GLU A 101 18.13 -15.21 -1.22
C GLU A 101 18.12 -13.76 -1.71
N SER A 102 16.98 -13.31 -2.19
CA SER A 102 16.75 -11.92 -2.59
C SER A 102 15.66 -11.34 -1.72
N GLU A 103 16.02 -10.35 -0.91
CA GLU A 103 15.08 -9.55 -0.14
C GLU A 103 14.87 -8.22 -0.85
N THR A 104 13.62 -7.87 -1.10
CA THR A 104 13.26 -6.58 -1.70
C THR A 104 12.30 -5.83 -0.80
N THR A 105 12.75 -4.72 -0.21
CA THR A 105 11.91 -3.80 0.56
C THR A 105 11.47 -2.65 -0.35
N ALA A 106 10.17 -2.34 -0.33
CA ALA A 106 9.57 -1.24 -1.08
C ALA A 106 8.65 -0.42 -0.19
N HIS A 107 8.62 0.90 -0.40
CA HIS A 107 7.72 1.81 0.29
C HIS A 107 6.59 2.25 -0.63
N SER A 108 5.38 2.34 -0.11
CA SER A 108 4.23 2.76 -0.90
C SER A 108 3.38 3.77 -0.14
N TRP A 109 3.02 4.82 -0.87
CA TRP A 109 2.13 5.89 -0.44
C TRP A 109 0.82 5.79 -1.20
N GLU A 110 -0.29 5.98 -0.49
CA GLU A 110 -1.63 5.96 -1.05
C GLU A 110 -2.37 7.22 -0.63
N VAL A 111 -2.84 7.99 -1.60
CA VAL A 111 -3.66 9.18 -1.37
C VAL A 111 -5.11 8.79 -1.64
N ALA A 112 -5.93 8.79 -0.59
CA ALA A 112 -7.33 8.41 -0.66
C ALA A 112 -8.22 9.64 -0.56
N LEU A 113 -9.24 9.71 -1.41
CA LEU A 113 -10.32 10.68 -1.31
C LEU A 113 -11.66 9.94 -1.24
N VAL A 114 -12.40 10.17 -0.15
CA VAL A 114 -13.57 9.36 0.21
C VAL A 114 -14.72 10.25 0.63
N LEU A 115 -15.92 9.98 0.12
CA LEU A 115 -17.15 10.55 0.60
C LEU A 115 -17.77 9.61 1.65
N LYS A 116 -18.07 10.15 2.82
CA LYS A 116 -18.75 9.44 3.91
C LYS A 116 -20.19 9.91 4.07
N LYS A 117 -21.07 8.97 4.41
CA LYS A 117 -22.44 9.23 4.85
C LYS A 117 -22.63 8.68 6.25
N TYR A 118 -22.85 9.58 7.20
CA TYR A 118 -23.07 9.24 8.58
C TYR A 118 -24.53 8.88 8.88
N MET A 119 -24.69 7.86 9.73
CA MET A 119 -25.93 7.32 10.25
C MET A 119 -25.83 7.27 11.78
N ASP A 120 -26.74 7.92 12.48
CA ASP A 120 -26.76 7.89 13.95
C ASP A 120 -27.33 6.54 14.41
N VAL A 121 -26.52 5.77 15.16
CA VAL A 121 -26.89 4.43 15.66
C VAL A 121 -27.09 4.46 17.19
N GLY A 122 -26.86 5.61 17.83
CA GLY A 122 -27.07 5.85 19.25
C GLY A 122 -26.70 7.28 19.64
N SER A 123 -26.71 7.59 20.93
CA SER A 123 -26.41 8.95 21.44
C SER A 123 -24.92 9.33 21.37
N HIS A 124 -24.01 8.35 21.31
CA HIS A 124 -22.56 8.57 21.35
C HIS A 124 -21.79 7.86 20.24
N VAL A 125 -22.48 7.09 19.38
CA VAL A 125 -21.85 6.28 18.34
C VAL A 125 -22.56 6.51 17.02
N ARG A 126 -21.77 6.64 15.98
CA ARG A 126 -22.22 6.95 14.63
C ARG A 126 -21.58 5.97 13.66
N ALA A 127 -22.42 5.24 12.94
CA ALA A 127 -21.96 4.42 11.83
C ALA A 127 -21.82 5.30 10.59
N TYR A 128 -21.04 4.84 9.62
CA TYR A 128 -20.97 5.48 8.32
C TYR A 128 -20.80 4.46 7.21
N ALA A 129 -21.30 4.82 6.03
CA ALA A 129 -20.94 4.17 4.78
C ALA A 129 -20.01 5.12 4.01
N ASP A 130 -19.07 4.56 3.24
CA ASP A 130 -18.11 5.35 2.51
C ASP A 130 -17.89 4.83 1.08
N ALA A 131 -17.52 5.73 0.18
CA ALA A 131 -17.19 5.43 -1.20
C ALA A 131 -16.21 6.48 -1.73
N GLY A 132 -15.24 6.05 -2.53
CA GLY A 132 -14.19 6.96 -2.97
C GLY A 132 -13.21 6.34 -3.96
N PHE A 133 -12.10 7.02 -4.14
CA PHE A 133 -10.99 6.58 -4.97
C PHE A 133 -9.68 6.73 -4.20
N SER A 134 -8.70 5.91 -4.54
CA SER A 134 -7.34 6.06 -4.04
C SER A 134 -6.31 5.94 -5.15
N GLY A 135 -5.29 6.80 -5.07
CA GLY A 135 -4.14 6.80 -5.96
C GLY A 135 -2.93 6.28 -5.21
N ARG A 136 -2.25 5.28 -5.77
CA ARG A 136 -1.13 4.62 -5.13
C ARG A 136 0.17 4.87 -5.89
N HIS A 137 1.20 5.23 -5.16
CA HIS A 137 2.56 5.39 -5.63
C HIS A 137 3.50 4.47 -4.84
N THR A 138 4.40 3.78 -5.52
CA THR A 138 5.38 2.87 -4.89
C THR A 138 6.77 3.32 -5.31
N SER A 139 7.67 3.49 -4.34
CA SER A 139 9.03 4.01 -4.55
C SER A 139 10.04 3.31 -3.64
N GLY A 140 11.32 3.34 -4.03
CA GLY A 140 12.42 2.88 -3.19
C GLY A 140 12.48 1.37 -3.04
N THR A 141 12.61 0.66 -4.16
CA THR A 141 12.93 -0.77 -4.16
C THR A 141 14.40 -0.95 -3.80
N THR A 142 14.70 -1.44 -2.61
CA THR A 142 16.04 -1.90 -2.24
C THR A 142 16.11 -3.39 -2.50
N HIS A 143 17.07 -3.83 -3.30
CA HIS A 143 17.27 -5.24 -3.62
C HIS A 143 18.56 -5.70 -2.93
N THR A 144 18.44 -6.59 -1.96
CA THR A 144 19.58 -7.24 -1.30
C THR A 144 19.67 -8.67 -1.79
N GLN A 145 20.76 -8.98 -2.49
CA GLN A 145 21.07 -10.32 -2.97
C GLN A 145 22.10 -10.96 -2.04
N GLY A 146 21.70 -12.00 -1.32
CA GLY A 146 22.56 -12.89 -0.56
C GLY A 146 22.82 -14.19 -1.32
N PHE A 147 24.00 -14.78 -1.09
CA PHE A 147 24.34 -16.12 -1.54
C PHE A 147 24.65 -16.98 -0.30
N ILE A 148 23.99 -18.13 -0.18
CA ILE A 148 24.33 -19.14 0.81
C ILE A 148 24.98 -20.31 0.07
N LEU A 149 26.26 -20.54 0.36
CA LEU A 149 26.99 -21.71 -0.13
C LEU A 149 26.70 -22.88 0.82
N GLN A 150 25.76 -23.75 0.45
CA GLN A 150 25.60 -25.01 1.18
C GLN A 150 26.67 -26.00 0.71
N LEU A 151 27.75 -26.13 1.49
CA LEU A 151 28.67 -27.26 1.32
C LEU A 151 27.92 -28.53 1.69
N LYS A 152 27.60 -29.35 0.69
CA LYS A 152 27.18 -30.74 0.91
C LYS A 152 28.37 -31.48 1.51
N THR A 153 28.44 -31.56 2.84
CA THR A 153 29.38 -32.46 3.52
C THR A 153 29.04 -33.88 3.13
N THR A 154 29.77 -34.41 2.16
CA THR A 154 29.98 -35.86 2.03
C THR A 154 30.53 -36.33 3.39
N PRO A 155 30.14 -37.51 3.92
CA PRO A 155 30.70 -38.01 5.18
C PRO A 155 32.18 -38.35 5.00
N GLY A 156 33.02 -37.32 5.02
CA GLY A 156 34.46 -37.38 5.15
C GLY A 156 34.86 -36.92 6.56
N PRO A 157 36.06 -37.27 7.02
CA PRO A 157 36.52 -36.94 8.36
C PRO A 157 36.44 -35.42 8.61
N PRO A 158 36.13 -34.99 9.86
CA PRO A 158 35.82 -33.61 10.18
C PRO A 158 36.98 -32.68 9.78
N GLY A 159 36.75 -31.88 8.74
CA GLY A 159 37.60 -30.76 8.36
C GLY A 159 37.28 -29.52 9.21
N PRO A 160 38.22 -28.55 9.28
CA PRO A 160 38.01 -27.33 10.07
C PRO A 160 36.80 -26.52 9.54
N PRO A 161 36.10 -25.79 10.43
CA PRO A 161 34.89 -25.06 10.07
C PRO A 161 35.18 -23.97 9.02
N PRO A 162 34.24 -23.71 8.08
CA PRO A 162 34.41 -22.67 7.08
C PRO A 162 34.43 -21.28 7.74
N VAL A 163 35.41 -20.47 7.35
CA VAL A 163 35.54 -19.08 7.81
C VAL A 163 34.67 -18.18 6.93
N MET A 164 33.60 -17.60 7.49
CA MET A 164 32.82 -16.56 6.83
C MET A 164 33.67 -15.29 6.64
N ARG A 165 33.78 -14.80 5.39
CA ARG A 165 34.29 -13.46 5.08
C ARG A 165 33.13 -12.61 4.59
N THR A 166 32.67 -11.68 5.41
CA THR A 166 31.80 -10.59 4.98
C THR A 166 32.63 -9.57 4.19
N MET A 167 32.23 -9.31 2.96
CA MET A 167 32.80 -8.23 2.14
C MET A 167 31.84 -7.03 2.22
N PRO A 168 32.29 -5.85 2.67
CA PRO A 168 31.52 -4.62 2.50
C PRO A 168 31.60 -4.18 1.03
N PHE A 169 30.45 -3.92 0.41
CA PHE A 169 30.40 -3.27 -0.89
C PHE A 169 30.31 -1.74 -0.71
N SER A 170 31.23 -1.04 -1.37
CA SER A 170 31.27 0.42 -1.55
C SER A 170 30.43 0.87 -2.72
#